data_AF-A0A147K894-F1
#
_entry.id   AF-A0A147K894-F1
#
_cell.length_a   1.000
_cell.length_b   1.000
_cell.length_c   1.000
_cell.angle_alpha   90.00
_cell.angle_beta   90.00
_cell.angle_gamma   90.00
#
_symmetry.space_group_name_H-M   'P 1'
#
loop_
_entity.id
_entity.type
_entity.pdbx_description
1 polymer ?
#
loop_
_entity_poly.entity_id
_entity_poly.type
_entity_poly.pdbx_seq_one_letter_code
_entity_poly.pdbx_strand_id
1 'polypeptide(L)'
;MKKILPYILVIAIIVLCALNKPTEESFYVWLKDQHDLTCGSFTCRSGNETVFIETGSHVEKGYLFFHTIDKTYENENGKTLTIKVLGILQNYYPIVEEVS
;
A
#
# COMPACT_ATOMS: atom_id res chain seq x y z
N MET A 1 3.15 36.47 21.24
CA MET A 1 3.95 35.28 20.86
C MET A 1 3.32 33.93 21.24
N LYS A 2 2.64 33.78 22.39
CA LYS A 2 1.99 32.50 22.81
C LYS A 2 0.98 31.91 21.81
N LYS A 3 0.31 32.75 21.02
CA LYS A 3 -0.66 32.30 20.00
C LYS A 3 -0.02 31.69 18.75
N ILE A 4 1.26 31.94 18.46
CA ILE A 4 1.96 31.44 17.26
C ILE A 4 2.51 30.01 17.49
N LEU A 5 2.88 29.71 18.73
CA LEU A 5 3.40 28.41 19.14
C LEU A 5 2.51 27.20 18.75
N PRO A 6 1.18 27.20 18.96
CA PRO A 6 0.35 26.08 18.54
C PRO A 6 0.32 25.91 17.02
N TYR A 7 0.39 26.98 16.23
CA TYR A 7 0.43 26.87 14.77
C TYR A 7 1.72 26.24 14.27
N ILE A 8 2.87 26.61 14.85
CA ILE A 8 4.16 25.99 14.53
C ILE A 8 4.13 24.50 14.86
N LEU A 9 3.55 24.12 16.01
CA LEU A 9 3.40 22.72 16.39
C LEU A 9 2.53 21.94 15.41
N VAL A 10 1.39 22.50 14.99
CA VAL A 10 0.49 21.87 14.02
C VAL A 10 1.19 21.69 12.67
N ILE A 11 1.92 22.72 12.19
CA ILE A 11 2.68 22.64 10.94
C ILE A 11 3.76 21.55 11.06
N ALA A 12 4.49 21.49 12.17
CA ALA A 12 5.50 20.46 12.40
C ALA A 12 4.90 19.05 12.36
N ILE A 13 3.73 18.84 12.97
CA ILE A 13 3.02 17.55 12.92
C ILE A 13 2.63 17.19 11.48
N ILE A 14 2.07 18.14 10.72
CA ILE A 14 1.67 17.90 9.33
C ILE A 14 2.88 17.53 8.47
N VAL A 15 4.01 18.23 8.63
CA VAL A 15 5.26 17.92 7.92
C VAL A 15 5.78 16.53 8.29
N LEU A 16 5.77 16.17 9.58
CA LEU A 16 6.17 14.83 10.02
C LEU A 16 5.28 13.76 9.39
N CYS A 17 3.96 13.94 9.37
CA CYS A 17 3.05 12.99 8.74
C CYS A 17 3.30 12.86 7.23
N ALA A 18 3.60 13.96 6.54
CA ALA A 18 3.92 13.94 5.11
C ALA A 18 5.24 13.21 4.80
N LEU A 19 6.27 13.39 5.64
CA LEU A 19 7.54 12.67 5.51
C LEU A 19 7.42 11.17 5.78
N ASN A 20 6.45 10.77 6.60
CA ASN A 20 6.18 9.37 6.93
C ASN A 20 5.11 8.73 6.03
N LYS A 21 4.80 9.36 4.88
CA LYS A 21 3.88 8.78 3.91
C LYS A 21 4.49 7.49 3.32
N PRO A 22 3.77 6.34 3.39
CA PRO A 22 4.27 5.10 2.82
C PRO A 22 4.43 5.20 1.29
N THR A 23 5.44 4.48 0.78
CA THR A 23 5.79 4.43 -0.65
C THR A 23 5.29 3.14 -1.27
N GLU A 24 5.16 3.10 -2.59
CA GLU A 24 4.82 1.86 -3.30
C GLU A 24 5.84 0.74 -3.04
N GLU A 25 7.12 1.05 -2.87
CA GLU A 25 8.13 0.07 -2.49
C GLU A 25 7.82 -0.59 -1.13
N SER A 26 7.41 0.21 -0.14
CA SER A 26 6.98 -0.32 1.16
C SER A 26 5.71 -1.17 1.07
N PHE A 27 4.86 -0.95 0.06
CA PHE A 27 3.72 -1.83 -0.21
C PHE A 27 4.19 -3.22 -0.63
N TYR A 28 5.17 -3.33 -1.53
CA TYR A 28 5.68 -4.65 -1.95
C TYR A 28 6.39 -5.39 -0.81
N VAL A 29 7.02 -4.66 0.12
CA VAL A 29 7.57 -5.25 1.36
C VAL A 29 6.45 -5.82 2.22
N TRP A 30 5.39 -5.04 2.47
CA TRP A 30 4.21 -5.50 3.23
C TRP A 30 3.52 -6.69 2.55
N LEU A 31 3.39 -6.65 1.22
CA LEU A 31 2.76 -7.70 0.42
C LEU A 31 3.52 -9.03 0.53
N LYS A 32 4.86 -8.97 0.53
CA LYS A 32 5.70 -10.14 0.78
C LYS A 32 5.52 -10.68 2.20
N ASP A 33 5.49 -9.81 3.20
CA ASP A 33 5.39 -10.20 4.61
C ASP A 33 4.03 -10.83 4.96
N GLN A 34 2.94 -10.25 4.46
CA GLN A 34 1.57 -10.68 4.80
C GLN A 34 1.01 -11.76 3.87
N HIS A 35 1.40 -11.76 2.59
CA HIS A 35 0.81 -12.64 1.57
C HIS A 35 1.84 -13.58 0.91
N ASP A 36 3.11 -13.56 1.34
CA ASP A 36 4.22 -14.32 0.73
C ASP A 36 4.36 -14.08 -0.79
N LEU A 37 3.94 -12.89 -1.26
CA LEU A 37 3.98 -12.51 -2.66
C LEU A 37 5.18 -11.62 -2.95
N THR A 38 6.09 -12.11 -3.79
CA THR A 38 7.24 -11.32 -4.28
C THR A 38 6.96 -10.86 -5.71
N CYS A 39 6.82 -9.55 -5.89
CA CYS A 39 6.48 -8.94 -7.18
C CYS A 39 7.69 -8.32 -7.89
N GLY A 40 7.77 -8.53 -9.21
CA GLY A 40 8.57 -7.75 -10.16
C GLY A 40 7.69 -6.71 -10.87
N SER A 41 8.01 -6.37 -12.12
CA SER A 41 7.32 -5.29 -12.85
C SER A 41 5.82 -5.54 -13.10
N PHE A 42 5.43 -6.78 -13.41
CA PHE A 42 4.04 -7.15 -13.71
C PHE A 42 3.66 -8.55 -13.20
N THR A 43 4.62 -9.28 -12.66
CA THR A 43 4.46 -10.67 -12.22
C THR A 43 4.86 -10.79 -10.77
N CYS A 44 4.02 -11.46 -10.00
CA CYS A 44 4.25 -11.82 -8.61
C CYS A 44 4.38 -13.33 -8.48
N ARG A 45 5.22 -13.78 -7.55
CA ARG A 45 5.36 -15.20 -7.21
C ARG A 45 5.02 -15.39 -5.76
N SER A 46 4.17 -16.37 -5.48
CA SER A 46 3.99 -16.93 -4.14
C SER A 46 4.99 -18.07 -3.93
N GLY A 47 5.48 -18.30 -2.71
CA GLY A 47 6.56 -19.25 -2.41
C GLY A 47 6.46 -20.64 -3.07
N ASN A 48 5.24 -21.12 -3.35
CA ASN A 48 4.96 -22.37 -4.08
C ASN A 48 4.92 -22.23 -5.62
N GLU A 49 5.79 -21.42 -6.22
CA GLU A 49 5.93 -21.21 -7.68
C GLU A 49 4.69 -20.66 -8.41
N THR A 50 3.59 -20.39 -7.70
CA THR A 50 2.37 -19.87 -8.33
C THR A 50 2.64 -18.45 -8.84
N VAL A 51 2.61 -18.31 -10.16
CA VAL A 51 2.75 -17.02 -10.83
C VAL A 51 1.40 -16.32 -10.82
N PHE A 52 1.41 -15.11 -10.31
CA PHE A 52 0.32 -14.16 -10.38
C PHE A 52 0.69 -13.05 -11.35
N ILE A 53 -0.23 -12.66 -12.21
CA ILE A 53 -0.09 -11.52 -13.12
C ILE A 53 -0.90 -10.37 -12.53
N GLU A 54 -0.29 -9.19 -12.40
CA GLU A 54 -1.01 -7.99 -12.03
C GLU A 54 -1.93 -7.58 -13.21
N THR A 55 -3.24 -7.75 -13.03
CA THR A 55 -4.26 -7.47 -14.06
C THR A 55 -4.99 -6.15 -13.81
N GLY A 56 -4.94 -5.64 -12.57
CA GLY A 56 -5.50 -4.35 -12.19
C GLY A 56 -4.62 -3.63 -11.18
N SER A 57 -4.44 -2.32 -11.37
CA SER A 57 -3.61 -1.48 -10.50
C SER A 57 -4.19 -0.09 -10.43
N HIS A 58 -4.59 0.32 -9.25
CA HIS A 58 -5.09 1.65 -8.96
C HIS A 58 -4.48 2.16 -7.66
N VAL A 59 -3.73 3.25 -7.77
CA VAL A 59 -3.14 3.94 -6.62
C VAL A 59 -3.80 5.30 -6.50
N GLU A 60 -4.70 5.44 -5.53
CA GLU A 60 -5.32 6.72 -5.24
C GLU A 60 -4.41 7.49 -4.26
N LYS A 61 -3.65 8.45 -4.79
CA LYS A 61 -2.71 9.28 -4.02
C LYS A 61 -3.42 10.38 -3.21
N GLY A 62 -4.60 10.10 -2.67
CA GLY A 62 -5.60 11.10 -2.32
C GLY A 62 -5.18 12.19 -1.33
N TYR A 63 -4.20 11.96 -0.43
CA TYR A 63 -3.99 12.88 0.70
C TYR A 63 -2.53 13.00 1.17
N LEU A 64 -2.26 14.03 2.00
CA LEU A 64 -0.92 14.47 2.40
C LEU A 64 -0.09 13.38 3.11
N PHE A 65 -0.74 12.52 3.91
CA PHE A 65 -0.08 11.52 4.76
C PHE A 65 -0.65 10.09 4.62
N PHE A 66 -1.59 9.91 3.68
CA PHE A 66 -2.14 8.60 3.36
C PHE A 66 -2.43 8.45 1.85
N HIS A 67 -2.61 7.21 1.44
CA HIS A 67 -3.00 6.80 0.10
C HIS A 67 -3.68 5.43 0.17
N THR A 68 -4.45 5.10 -0.85
CA THR A 68 -5.00 3.75 -1.01
C THR A 68 -4.38 3.08 -2.22
N ILE A 69 -4.17 1.78 -2.12
CA ILE A 69 -3.70 0.93 -3.21
C ILE A 69 -4.75 -0.16 -3.38
N ASP A 70 -5.19 -0.33 -4.62
CA ASP A 70 -6.07 -1.41 -5.07
C ASP A 70 -5.34 -2.14 -6.20
N LYS A 71 -4.95 -3.39 -5.96
CA LYS A 71 -4.28 -4.24 -6.93
C LYS A 71 -5.00 -5.57 -7.05
N THR A 72 -5.18 -6.01 -8.29
CA THR A 72 -5.76 -7.31 -8.61
C THR A 72 -4.72 -8.17 -9.31
N TYR A 73 -4.63 -9.41 -8.85
CA TYR A 73 -3.69 -10.41 -9.29
C TYR A 73 -4.45 -11.64 -9.77
N GLU A 74 -4.02 -12.24 -10.88
CA GLU A 74 -4.64 -13.44 -11.44
C GLU A 74 -3.59 -14.53 -11.63
N ASN A 75 -3.89 -15.77 -11.25
CA ASN A 75 -2.99 -16.90 -11.50
C ASN A 75 -3.39 -17.70 -12.75
N GLU A 76 -2.54 -18.64 -13.16
CA GLU A 76 -2.77 -19.50 -14.34
C GLU A 76 -4.03 -20.39 -14.23
N ASN A 77 -4.57 -20.58 -13.03
CA ASN A 77 -5.79 -21.34 -12.79
C ASN A 77 -7.06 -20.47 -12.85
N GLY A 78 -6.93 -19.17 -13.19
CA GLY A 78 -8.02 -18.20 -13.22
C GLY A 78 -8.49 -17.73 -11.84
N LYS A 79 -7.72 -18.03 -10.78
CA LYS A 79 -7.99 -17.52 -9.43
C LYS A 79 -7.55 -16.08 -9.34
N THR A 80 -8.44 -15.21 -8.86
CA THR A 80 -8.15 -13.80 -8.67
C THR A 80 -8.00 -13.44 -7.20
N LEU A 81 -7.01 -12.60 -6.91
CA LEU A 81 -6.71 -12.03 -5.61
C LEU A 81 -6.76 -10.51 -5.75
N THR A 82 -7.74 -9.88 -5.12
CA THR A 82 -7.86 -8.43 -5.08
C THR A 82 -7.50 -7.92 -3.69
N ILE A 83 -6.53 -7.01 -3.63
CA ILE A 83 -6.00 -6.43 -2.40
C ILE A 83 -6.26 -4.93 -2.44
N LYS A 84 -7.06 -4.45 -1.49
CA LYS A 84 -7.28 -3.02 -1.24
C LYS A 84 -6.75 -2.64 0.13
N VAL A 85 -5.78 -1.74 0.18
CA VAL A 85 -5.12 -1.32 1.43
C VAL A 85 -5.13 0.19 1.60
N LEU A 86 -5.13 0.63 2.86
CA LEU A 86 -4.83 2.00 3.28
C LEU A 86 -3.37 2.07 3.74
N GLY A 87 -2.57 2.88 3.07
CA GLY A 87 -1.23 3.23 3.54
C GLY A 87 -1.25 4.50 4.38
N ILE A 88 -0.79 4.44 5.62
CA ILE A 88 -0.67 5.59 6.52
C ILE A 88 0.54 5.40 7.45
N LEU A 89 1.33 6.46 7.68
CA LEU A 89 2.47 6.46 8.63
C LEU A 89 3.39 5.24 8.47
N GLN A 90 3.92 5.01 7.26
CA GLN A 90 4.77 3.87 6.88
C GLN A 90 4.15 2.46 6.98
N ASN A 91 2.87 2.34 7.32
CA ASN A 91 2.19 1.06 7.49
C ASN A 91 1.07 0.89 6.47
N TYR A 92 0.72 -0.37 6.19
CA TYR A 92 -0.43 -0.74 5.36
C TYR A 92 -1.44 -1.55 6.15
N TYR A 93 -2.71 -1.21 5.95
CA TYR A 93 -3.84 -1.87 6.60
C TYR A 93 -4.82 -2.35 5.53
N PRO A 94 -5.22 -3.62 5.54
CA PRO A 94 -6.19 -4.13 4.58
C PRO A 94 -7.58 -3.50 4.84
N ILE A 95 -8.20 -3.04 3.76
CA ILE A 95 -9.58 -2.58 3.72
C ILE A 95 -10.47 -3.70 3.18
N VAL A 96 -10.02 -4.34 2.09
CA VAL A 96 -10.69 -5.48 1.45
C VAL A 96 -9.61 -6.45 0.95
N GLU A 97 -9.83 -7.74 1.23
CA GLU A 97 -9.06 -8.84 0.66
C GLU A 97 -10.05 -9.88 0.13
N GLU A 98 -10.12 -10.01 -1.19
CA GLU A 98 -11.03 -10.94 -1.86
C GLU A 98 -10.22 -11.99 -2.63
N VAL A 99 -10.61 -13.25 -2.43
CA VAL A 99 -10.00 -14.41 -3.07
C VAL A 99 -11.12 -15.20 -3.73
N SER A 100 -11.14 -15.25 -5.06
CA SER A 100 -12.13 -15.99 -5.84
C SER A 100 -11.49 -17.05 -6.72
#